data_AF-E0I3C1-F1
#
_entry.id   AF-E0I3C1-F1
#
_cell.length_a   1.000
_cell.length_b   1.000
_cell.length_c   1.000
_cell.angle_alpha   90.00
_cell.angle_beta   90.00
_cell.angle_gamma   90.00
#
_symmetry.space_group_name_H-M   'P 1'
#
loop_
_entity.id
_entity.type
_entity.pdbx_description
1 polymer ?
#
loop_
_entity_poly.entity_id
_entity_poly.type
_entity_poly.pdbx_seq_one_letter_code
_entity_poly.pdbx_strand_id
1 'polypeptide(L)'
;MKSEQYHYRFVYGTIRKIKIFLFCIKKGDQLTMPSTNIKSLSESTHSKLKEAIVQLESFLNEHAVPQLLNGEQNEEAALFYRGLLADLRHLLVFSETVYEKIGIVLRRPNFDTEAAERSLYDAYHQAVAAFFYPKNECYSEDGRYAYTGQDAIRFRFKPIRPAREIVLAVSKVYEELRDDLSYYENDYMTQRRMQGQK
;
A
#
# COMPACT_ATOMS: atom_id res chain seq x y z
N MET A 1 17.33 27.13 41.02
CA MET A 1 18.32 26.07 41.33
C MET A 1 17.78 25.17 42.44
N LYS A 2 17.21 24.02 42.07
CA LYS A 2 17.09 22.84 42.94
C LYS A 2 17.33 21.62 42.06
N SER A 3 18.18 20.73 42.55
CA SER A 3 18.87 19.63 41.87
C SER A 3 17.99 18.39 41.70
N GLU A 4 17.96 17.83 40.49
CA GLU A 4 17.44 16.47 40.26
C GLU A 4 18.52 15.43 40.59
N GLN A 5 18.19 14.48 41.46
CA GLN A 5 19.03 13.35 41.83
C GLN A 5 18.97 12.26 40.76
N TYR A 6 20.12 11.88 40.23
CA TYR A 6 20.28 10.73 39.36
C TYR A 6 20.66 9.50 40.19
N HIS A 7 19.86 8.43 40.11
CA HIS A 7 20.21 7.14 40.69
C HIS A 7 20.87 6.26 39.63
N TYR A 8 22.19 6.07 39.74
CA TYR A 8 22.93 5.07 38.96
C TYR A 8 23.09 3.80 39.80
N ARG A 9 22.73 2.64 39.26
CA ARG A 9 23.03 1.33 39.85
C ARG A 9 24.06 0.64 38.96
N PHE A 10 25.31 0.59 39.41
CA PHE A 10 26.38 -0.15 38.76
C PHE A 10 26.36 -1.61 39.23
N VAL A 11 26.36 -2.55 38.28
CA VAL A 11 26.67 -3.95 38.54
C VAL A 11 27.97 -4.26 37.80
N TYR A 12 29.05 -4.50 38.56
CA TYR A 12 30.35 -4.91 38.01
C TYR A 12 30.38 -6.42 37.81
N GLY A 13 30.82 -6.85 36.62
CA GLY A 13 31.13 -8.24 36.30
C GLY A 13 32.10 -8.30 35.13
N THR A 14 33.33 -8.71 35.42
CA THR A 14 34.43 -8.89 34.45
C THR A 14 34.22 -10.18 33.68
N ILE A 15 34.30 -10.15 32.34
CA ILE A 15 35.10 -11.05 31.46
C ILE A 15 34.56 -11.00 30.00
N ARG A 16 35.47 -10.57 29.11
CA ARG A 16 35.56 -10.79 27.65
C ARG A 16 34.48 -10.22 26.70
N LYS A 17 34.90 -9.15 26.01
CA LYS A 17 34.55 -8.70 24.63
C LYS A 17 33.09 -8.94 24.19
N ILE A 18 32.19 -8.03 24.58
CA ILE A 18 30.98 -7.70 23.81
C ILE A 18 30.86 -6.18 23.84
N LYS A 19 30.91 -5.52 22.66
CA LYS A 19 30.49 -4.12 22.54
C LYS A 19 28.96 -4.12 22.69
N ILE A 20 28.48 -3.94 23.91
CA ILE A 20 27.07 -3.62 24.16
C ILE A 20 26.92 -2.13 23.84
N PHE A 21 26.29 -1.82 22.72
CA PHE A 21 25.79 -0.47 22.46
C PHE A 21 24.62 -0.23 23.42
N LEU A 22 24.89 0.53 24.48
CA LEU A 22 23.88 0.95 25.43
C LEU A 22 23.05 2.07 24.78
N PHE A 23 21.87 1.72 24.27
CA PHE A 23 20.90 2.71 23.80
C PHE A 23 20.28 3.38 25.02
N CYS A 24 20.70 4.61 25.30
CA CYS A 24 20.11 5.43 26.36
C CYS A 24 18.78 5.98 25.83
N ILE A 25 17.66 5.32 26.17
CA ILE A 25 16.33 5.86 25.90
C ILE A 25 16.13 7.06 26.83
N LYS A 26 16.24 8.27 26.29
CA LYS A 26 15.71 9.46 26.96
C LYS A 26 14.20 9.24 27.16
N LYS A 27 13.77 9.21 28.43
CA LYS A 27 12.36 9.41 28.77
C LYS A 27 11.97 10.81 28.30
N GLY A 28 11.36 10.90 27.13
CA GLY A 28 10.91 12.19 26.56
C GLY A 28 10.75 12.19 25.05
N ASP A 29 11.41 11.28 24.32
CA ASP A 29 11.23 11.20 22.88
C ASP A 29 9.98 10.38 22.59
N GLN A 30 8.85 11.08 22.48
CA GLN A 30 7.76 10.67 21.62
C GLN A 30 8.40 10.20 20.31
N LEU A 31 8.28 8.91 19.97
CA LEU A 31 8.72 8.40 18.67
C LEU A 31 7.96 9.21 17.63
N THR A 32 8.58 10.28 17.17
CA THR A 32 8.04 11.13 16.12
C THR A 32 8.01 10.26 14.89
N MET A 33 6.78 10.08 14.37
CA MET A 33 6.53 9.73 12.99
C MET A 33 7.63 10.35 12.10
N PRO A 34 8.11 9.68 11.04
CA PRO A 34 8.73 10.45 9.97
C PRO A 34 7.75 11.59 9.68
N SER A 35 8.25 12.82 9.60
CA SER A 35 7.45 14.03 9.44
C SER A 35 6.82 14.08 8.06
N THR A 36 6.14 13.01 7.68
CA THR A 36 5.35 12.87 6.48
C THR A 36 4.14 13.74 6.71
N ASN A 37 4.07 14.82 5.96
CA ASN A 37 2.92 15.70 5.97
C ASN A 37 1.69 14.89 5.50
N ILE A 38 0.85 14.45 6.46
CA ILE A 38 -0.29 13.55 6.23
C ILE A 38 -1.26 14.17 5.22
N LYS A 39 -1.38 15.50 5.21
CA LYS A 39 -2.22 16.20 4.23
C LYS A 39 -1.65 16.06 2.82
N SER A 40 -0.36 16.32 2.61
CA SER A 40 0.25 16.15 1.28
C SER A 40 0.26 14.70 0.83
N LEU A 41 0.45 13.74 1.76
CA LEU A 41 0.33 12.32 1.46
C LEU A 41 -1.10 11.98 1.01
N SER A 42 -2.11 12.48 1.72
CA SER A 42 -3.53 12.31 1.36
C SER A 42 -3.84 12.90 -0.02
N GLU A 43 -3.33 14.08 -0.34
CA GLU A 43 -3.50 14.72 -1.66
C GLU A 43 -2.84 13.91 -2.78
N SER A 44 -1.63 13.39 -2.53
CA SER A 44 -0.92 12.52 -3.48
C SER A 44 -1.64 11.20 -3.71
N THR A 45 -2.00 10.49 -2.63
CA THR A 45 -2.78 9.25 -2.69
C THR A 45 -4.09 9.43 -3.42
N HIS A 46 -4.84 10.51 -3.13
CA HIS A 46 -6.10 10.82 -3.81
C HIS A 46 -5.90 11.04 -5.32
N SER A 47 -4.83 11.73 -5.72
CA SER A 47 -4.53 11.99 -7.13
C SER A 47 -4.14 10.72 -7.88
N LYS A 48 -3.30 9.87 -7.27
CA LYS A 48 -2.89 8.57 -7.82
C LYS A 48 -4.07 7.58 -7.93
N LEU A 49 -4.92 7.50 -6.91
CA LEU A 49 -6.12 6.68 -6.97
C LEU A 49 -7.05 7.11 -8.11
N LYS A 50 -7.23 8.42 -8.31
CA LYS A 50 -8.01 8.94 -9.45
C LYS A 50 -7.45 8.48 -10.79
N GLU A 51 -6.13 8.53 -10.95
CA GLU A 51 -5.46 8.05 -12.17
C GLU A 51 -5.72 6.55 -12.41
N ALA A 52 -5.57 5.72 -11.38
CA ALA A 52 -5.85 4.28 -11.48
C ALA A 52 -7.32 4.00 -11.81
N ILE A 53 -8.25 4.69 -11.15
CA ILE A 53 -9.71 4.56 -11.37
C ILE A 53 -10.04 4.83 -12.83
N VAL A 54 -9.59 5.95 -13.39
CA VAL A 54 -9.88 6.32 -14.80
C VAL A 54 -9.38 5.24 -15.77
N GLN A 55 -8.19 4.69 -15.55
CA GLN A 55 -7.64 3.63 -16.40
C GLN A 55 -8.45 2.33 -16.28
N LEU A 56 -8.79 1.93 -15.05
CA LEU A 56 -9.57 0.71 -14.78
C LEU A 56 -10.99 0.82 -15.36
N GLU A 57 -11.69 1.93 -15.13
CA GLU A 57 -13.03 2.18 -15.66
C GLU A 57 -13.05 2.12 -17.19
N SER A 58 -12.11 2.81 -17.85
CA SER A 58 -12.01 2.80 -19.30
C SER A 58 -11.84 1.38 -19.85
N PHE A 59 -10.93 0.59 -19.27
CA PHE A 59 -10.72 -0.78 -19.70
C PHE A 59 -11.95 -1.67 -19.46
N LEU A 60 -12.53 -1.60 -18.26
CA LEU A 60 -13.64 -2.46 -17.83
C LEU A 60 -14.95 -2.18 -18.58
N ASN A 61 -15.16 -0.95 -19.04
CA ASN A 61 -16.32 -0.57 -19.84
C ASN A 61 -16.25 -1.07 -21.29
N GLU A 62 -15.05 -1.27 -21.81
CA GLU A 62 -14.82 -1.65 -23.21
C GLU A 62 -14.59 -3.15 -23.42
N HIS A 63 -14.26 -3.89 -22.35
CA HIS A 63 -13.81 -5.28 -22.45
C HIS A 63 -14.61 -6.27 -21.60
N ALA A 64 -15.23 -7.23 -22.28
CA ALA A 64 -15.83 -8.44 -21.73
C ALA A 64 -15.05 -9.69 -22.18
N VAL A 65 -15.29 -10.83 -21.52
CA VAL A 65 -14.59 -12.10 -21.79
C VAL A 65 -14.62 -12.49 -23.29
N PRO A 66 -15.74 -12.42 -24.03
CA PRO A 66 -15.75 -12.78 -25.44
C PRO A 66 -14.84 -11.91 -26.31
N GLN A 67 -14.70 -10.62 -25.98
CA GLN A 67 -13.81 -9.70 -26.69
C GLN A 67 -12.33 -10.02 -26.39
N LEU A 68 -12.01 -10.39 -25.15
CA LEU A 68 -10.64 -10.76 -24.75
C LEU A 68 -10.20 -12.11 -25.30
N LEU A 69 -11.15 -13.03 -25.53
CA LEU A 69 -10.89 -14.30 -26.21
C LEU A 69 -10.71 -14.13 -27.72
N ASN A 70 -11.18 -13.03 -28.31
CA ASN A 70 -11.09 -12.74 -29.74
C ASN A 70 -11.58 -13.91 -30.65
N GLY A 71 -12.66 -14.57 -30.23
CA GLY A 71 -13.24 -15.71 -30.96
C GLY A 71 -12.57 -17.07 -30.71
N GLU A 72 -11.50 -17.13 -29.92
CA GLU A 72 -10.87 -18.40 -29.54
C GLU A 72 -11.73 -19.18 -28.54
N GLN A 73 -11.93 -20.47 -28.82
CA GLN A 73 -12.58 -21.40 -27.89
C GLN A 73 -11.52 -22.10 -27.02
N ASN A 74 -10.89 -21.33 -26.14
CA ASN A 74 -9.92 -21.83 -25.16
C ASN A 74 -10.48 -21.66 -23.74
N GLU A 75 -10.76 -22.78 -23.07
CA GLU A 75 -11.36 -22.80 -21.73
C GLU A 75 -10.40 -22.24 -20.66
N GLU A 76 -9.10 -22.52 -20.77
CA GLU A 76 -8.09 -21.97 -19.85
C GLU A 76 -8.00 -20.45 -19.97
N ALA A 77 -7.98 -19.93 -21.20
CA ALA A 77 -8.01 -18.49 -21.45
C ALA A 77 -9.31 -17.85 -20.94
N ALA A 78 -10.45 -18.54 -21.09
CA ALA A 78 -11.73 -18.05 -20.61
C ALA A 78 -11.77 -17.96 -19.07
N LEU A 79 -11.22 -18.95 -18.37
CA LEU A 79 -11.08 -18.95 -16.91
C LEU A 79 -10.14 -17.83 -16.44
N PHE A 80 -8.99 -17.67 -17.11
CA PHE A 80 -8.06 -16.58 -16.83
C PHE A 80 -8.71 -15.21 -16.96
N TYR A 81 -9.37 -14.91 -18.07
CA TYR A 81 -9.99 -13.59 -18.28
C TYR A 81 -11.18 -13.34 -17.35
N ARG A 82 -11.93 -14.37 -16.96
CA ARG A 82 -12.96 -14.24 -15.92
C ARG A 82 -12.35 -13.84 -14.58
N GLY A 83 -11.26 -14.51 -14.18
CA GLY A 83 -10.54 -14.18 -12.95
C GLY A 83 -9.96 -12.77 -12.98
N LEU A 84 -9.27 -12.42 -14.07
CA LEU A 84 -8.65 -11.11 -14.23
C LEU A 84 -9.70 -9.98 -14.17
N LEU A 85 -10.80 -10.11 -14.92
CA LEU A 85 -11.86 -9.09 -14.90
C LEU A 85 -12.58 -9.04 -13.55
N ALA A 86 -12.67 -10.14 -12.79
CA ALA A 86 -13.23 -10.11 -11.45
C ALA A 86 -12.31 -9.35 -10.48
N ASP A 87 -11.00 -9.62 -10.52
CA ASP A 87 -10.01 -8.95 -9.68
C ASP A 87 -9.91 -7.45 -10.00
N LEU A 88 -9.88 -7.08 -11.29
CA LEU A 88 -9.85 -5.67 -11.71
C LEU A 88 -11.11 -4.90 -11.28
N ARG A 89 -12.29 -5.53 -11.28
CA ARG A 89 -13.53 -4.90 -10.78
C ARG A 89 -13.48 -4.70 -9.26
N HIS A 90 -13.00 -5.68 -8.50
CA HIS A 90 -12.82 -5.50 -7.06
C HIS A 90 -11.81 -4.39 -6.76
N LEU A 91 -10.69 -4.36 -7.49
CA LEU A 91 -9.68 -3.32 -7.35
C LEU A 91 -10.26 -1.93 -7.63
N LEU A 92 -11.06 -1.77 -8.69
CA LEU A 92 -11.76 -0.52 -8.98
C LEU A 92 -12.63 -0.07 -7.80
N VAL A 93 -13.50 -0.95 -7.30
CA VAL A 93 -14.39 -0.64 -6.17
C VAL A 93 -13.62 -0.26 -4.91
N PHE A 94 -12.53 -0.96 -4.58
CA PHE A 94 -11.70 -0.62 -3.43
C PHE A 94 -11.04 0.75 -3.59
N SER A 95 -10.52 1.04 -4.78
CA SER A 95 -9.87 2.32 -5.08
C SER A 95 -10.86 3.48 -5.03
N GLU A 96 -12.06 3.34 -5.58
CA GLU A 96 -13.14 4.34 -5.47
C GLU A 96 -13.55 4.57 -4.02
N THR A 97 -13.73 3.49 -3.25
CA THR A 97 -14.13 3.57 -1.84
C THR A 97 -13.14 4.40 -1.03
N VAL A 98 -11.85 4.15 -1.21
CA VAL A 98 -10.79 4.88 -0.49
C VAL A 98 -10.63 6.30 -1.05
N TYR A 99 -10.72 6.47 -2.37
CA TYR A 99 -10.69 7.79 -3.01
C TYR A 99 -11.75 8.73 -2.41
N GLU A 100 -12.99 8.26 -2.26
CA GLU A 100 -14.06 9.05 -1.65
C GLU A 100 -13.81 9.37 -0.18
N LYS A 101 -13.32 8.40 0.61
CA LYS A 101 -12.98 8.62 2.02
C LYS A 101 -11.93 9.73 2.17
N ILE A 102 -10.84 9.67 1.40
CA ILE A 102 -9.79 10.68 1.42
C ILE A 102 -10.34 12.04 0.93
N GLY A 103 -11.13 12.03 -0.13
CA GLY A 103 -11.76 13.23 -0.68
C GLY A 103 -12.65 13.94 0.35
N ILE A 104 -13.42 13.20 1.15
CA ILE A 104 -14.23 13.76 2.24
C ILE A 104 -13.34 14.47 3.26
N VAL A 105 -12.20 13.87 3.66
CA VAL A 105 -11.29 14.46 4.65
C VAL A 105 -10.63 15.73 4.10
N LEU A 106 -10.18 15.72 2.84
CA LEU A 106 -9.51 16.85 2.19
C LEU A 106 -10.42 18.07 1.98
N ARG A 107 -11.74 17.86 1.82
CA ARG A 107 -12.71 18.95 1.63
C ARG A 107 -13.14 19.63 2.93
N ARG A 108 -12.79 19.10 4.09
CA ARG A 108 -13.18 19.71 5.38
C ARG A 108 -12.44 21.04 5.61
N PRO A 109 -13.09 22.04 6.23
CA PRO A 109 -12.44 23.31 6.56
C PRO A 109 -11.29 23.13 7.57
N ASN A 110 -11.44 22.18 8.49
CA ASN A 110 -10.40 21.75 9.42
C ASN A 110 -9.96 20.34 9.05
N PHE A 111 -8.68 20.17 8.77
CA PHE A 111 -8.12 18.88 8.40
C PHE A 111 -8.13 17.92 9.60
N ASP A 112 -8.82 16.80 9.46
CA ASP A 112 -8.94 15.76 10.49
C ASP A 112 -7.85 14.70 10.27
N THR A 113 -6.75 14.86 10.99
CA THR A 113 -5.57 13.99 10.86
C THR A 113 -5.88 12.53 11.16
N GLU A 114 -6.70 12.23 12.18
CA GLU A 114 -7.01 10.84 12.53
C GLU A 114 -7.87 10.17 11.44
N ALA A 115 -8.84 10.90 10.88
CA ALA A 115 -9.63 10.39 9.76
C ALA A 115 -8.78 10.19 8.49
N ALA A 116 -7.80 11.06 8.25
CA ALA A 116 -6.85 10.93 7.14
C ALA A 116 -6.00 9.65 7.30
N GLU A 117 -5.38 9.45 8.45
CA GLU A 117 -4.54 8.26 8.72
C GLU A 117 -5.33 6.96 8.57
N ARG A 118 -6.58 6.91 9.06
CA ARG A 118 -7.47 5.75 8.85
C ARG A 118 -7.76 5.50 7.37
N SER A 119 -7.97 6.56 6.59
CA SER A 119 -8.24 6.44 5.15
C SER A 119 -6.99 6.00 4.38
N LEU A 120 -5.80 6.43 4.79
CA LEU A 120 -4.52 6.00 4.22
C LEU A 120 -4.19 4.55 4.57
N TYR A 121 -4.53 4.12 5.79
CA TYR A 121 -4.48 2.71 6.18
C TYR A 121 -5.39 1.84 5.30
N ASP A 122 -6.63 2.28 5.08
CA ASP A 122 -7.56 1.60 4.18
C ASP A 122 -7.02 1.58 2.73
N ALA A 123 -6.37 2.66 2.26
CA ALA A 123 -5.74 2.72 0.94
C ALA A 123 -4.72 1.60 0.75
N TYR A 124 -3.85 1.38 1.75
CA TYR A 124 -2.88 0.30 1.69
C TYR A 124 -3.55 -1.07 1.71
N HIS A 125 -4.38 -1.35 2.72
CA HIS A 125 -4.87 -2.71 2.95
C HIS A 125 -6.04 -3.13 2.06
N GLN A 126 -6.77 -2.20 1.44
CA GLN A 126 -7.89 -2.51 0.55
C GLN A 126 -7.51 -2.38 -0.92
N ALA A 127 -6.80 -1.31 -1.30
CA ALA A 127 -6.49 -1.06 -2.71
C ALA A 127 -5.10 -1.61 -3.09
N VAL A 128 -4.04 -1.17 -2.42
CA VAL A 128 -2.66 -1.61 -2.72
C VAL A 128 -2.53 -3.12 -2.55
N ALA A 129 -2.96 -3.67 -1.42
CA ALA A 129 -2.90 -5.10 -1.17
C ALA A 129 -3.71 -5.92 -2.19
N ALA A 130 -4.89 -5.44 -2.61
CA ALA A 130 -5.69 -6.15 -3.61
C ALA A 130 -5.02 -6.21 -4.99
N PHE A 131 -4.22 -5.20 -5.35
CA PHE A 131 -3.45 -5.23 -6.59
C PHE A 131 -2.31 -6.26 -6.55
N PHE A 132 -1.52 -6.29 -5.46
CA PHE A 132 -0.36 -7.18 -5.38
C PHE A 132 -0.72 -8.63 -5.01
N TYR A 133 -1.88 -8.84 -4.40
CA TYR A 133 -2.39 -10.16 -4.00
C TYR A 133 -3.79 -10.42 -4.59
N PRO A 134 -3.91 -10.51 -5.93
CA PRO A 134 -5.20 -10.69 -6.59
C PRO A 134 -5.79 -12.07 -6.27
N LYS A 135 -7.09 -12.12 -6.01
CA LYS A 135 -7.77 -13.33 -5.51
C LYS A 135 -7.72 -14.51 -6.48
N ASN A 136 -7.77 -14.25 -7.78
CA ASN A 136 -7.73 -15.30 -8.81
C ASN A 136 -6.31 -15.59 -9.31
N GLU A 137 -5.28 -14.97 -8.72
CA GLU A 137 -3.86 -15.23 -9.02
C GLU A 137 -3.53 -15.19 -10.52
N CYS A 138 -4.18 -14.29 -11.26
CA CYS A 138 -3.97 -14.13 -12.71
C CYS A 138 -2.57 -13.59 -13.02
N TYR A 139 -1.97 -12.87 -12.08
CA TYR A 139 -0.58 -12.49 -12.10
C TYR A 139 0.00 -12.49 -10.70
N SER A 140 1.32 -12.46 -10.60
CA SER A 140 2.07 -12.28 -9.36
C SER A 140 3.23 -11.31 -9.57
N GLU A 141 3.69 -10.68 -8.51
CA GLU A 141 4.89 -9.85 -8.52
C GLU A 141 6.14 -10.70 -8.26
N ASP A 142 7.20 -10.50 -9.04
CA ASP A 142 8.53 -11.01 -8.78
C ASP A 142 9.45 -9.88 -8.29
N GLY A 143 9.59 -9.79 -6.96
CA GLY A 143 10.35 -8.73 -6.28
C GLY A 143 11.84 -8.65 -6.66
N ARG A 144 12.39 -9.63 -7.37
CA ARG A 144 13.77 -9.56 -7.89
C ARG A 144 13.93 -8.54 -9.01
N TYR A 145 12.84 -8.18 -9.69
CA TYR A 145 12.90 -7.26 -10.83
C TYR A 145 12.76 -5.80 -10.44
N ALA A 146 12.36 -5.49 -9.20
CA ALA A 146 12.22 -4.13 -8.68
C ALA A 146 13.50 -3.27 -8.83
N TYR A 147 14.69 -3.89 -8.77
CA TYR A 147 15.98 -3.20 -8.91
C TYR A 147 16.64 -3.34 -10.28
N THR A 148 15.99 -3.99 -11.25
CA THR A 148 16.53 -4.24 -12.60
C THR A 148 15.88 -3.40 -13.70
N GLY A 149 14.80 -2.69 -13.38
CA GLY A 149 14.02 -1.90 -14.35
C GLY A 149 13.16 -2.73 -15.31
N GLN A 150 13.00 -4.03 -15.06
CA GLN A 150 12.04 -4.87 -15.78
C GLN A 150 10.69 -4.90 -15.06
N ASP A 151 9.61 -5.12 -15.82
CA ASP A 151 8.27 -5.33 -15.26
C ASP A 151 8.29 -6.48 -14.23
N ALA A 152 7.92 -6.18 -12.99
CA ALA A 152 7.87 -7.17 -11.91
C ALA A 152 6.67 -8.13 -12.04
N ILE A 153 5.65 -7.75 -12.81
CA ILE A 153 4.42 -8.53 -12.98
C ILE A 153 4.63 -9.73 -13.91
N ARG A 154 4.30 -10.92 -13.39
CA ARG A 154 4.33 -12.20 -14.11
C ARG A 154 2.92 -12.74 -14.25
N PHE A 155 2.45 -12.84 -15.49
CA PHE A 155 1.12 -13.39 -15.78
C PHE A 155 1.15 -14.92 -15.79
N ARG A 156 0.11 -15.55 -15.22
CA ARG A 156 -0.07 -16.99 -15.22
C ARG A 156 -0.40 -17.55 -16.62
N PHE A 157 -1.08 -16.75 -17.42
CA PHE A 157 -1.41 -17.02 -18.82
C PHE A 157 -0.99 -15.81 -19.65
N LYS A 158 -0.52 -16.03 -20.89
CA LYS A 158 -0.08 -14.92 -21.76
C LYS A 158 -1.31 -14.11 -22.23
N PRO A 159 -1.57 -12.91 -21.68
CA PRO A 159 -2.76 -12.15 -22.05
C PRO A 159 -2.59 -11.52 -23.43
N ILE A 160 -3.71 -11.20 -24.08
CA ILE A 160 -3.69 -10.28 -25.21
C ILE A 160 -3.23 -8.88 -24.77
N ARG A 161 -2.81 -8.08 -25.74
CA ARG A 161 -2.17 -6.79 -25.51
C ARG A 161 -3.00 -5.84 -24.59
N PRO A 162 -4.31 -5.61 -24.79
CA PRO A 162 -5.08 -4.72 -23.91
C PRO A 162 -5.09 -5.17 -22.45
N ALA A 163 -5.29 -6.47 -22.21
CA ALA A 163 -5.30 -7.03 -20.86
C ALA A 163 -3.92 -6.98 -20.18
N ARG A 164 -2.84 -7.13 -20.94
CA ARG A 164 -1.47 -6.93 -20.43
C ARG A 164 -1.23 -5.45 -20.09
N GLU A 165 -1.59 -4.55 -21.00
CA GLU A 165 -1.30 -3.12 -20.88
C GLU A 165 -2.01 -2.49 -19.69
N ILE A 166 -3.28 -2.82 -19.44
CA ILE A 166 -4.00 -2.27 -18.26
C ILE A 166 -3.31 -2.65 -16.96
N VAL A 167 -2.91 -3.91 -16.78
CA VAL A 167 -2.27 -4.37 -15.53
C VAL A 167 -0.92 -3.69 -15.32
N LEU A 168 -0.11 -3.56 -16.37
CA LEU A 168 1.20 -2.89 -16.28
C LEU A 168 1.10 -1.37 -16.15
N ALA A 169 0.04 -0.77 -16.69
CA ALA A 169 -0.18 0.67 -16.57
C ALA A 169 -0.58 1.01 -15.13
N VAL A 170 -1.51 0.26 -14.53
CA VAL A 170 -1.90 0.49 -13.13
C VAL A 170 -0.83 0.02 -12.14
N SER A 171 0.02 -0.96 -12.49
CA SER A 171 1.09 -1.44 -11.58
C SER A 171 2.00 -0.30 -11.13
N LYS A 172 2.36 0.61 -12.04
CA LYS A 172 3.20 1.78 -11.73
C LYS A 172 2.56 2.66 -10.65
N VAL A 173 1.26 2.90 -10.77
CA VAL A 173 0.50 3.70 -9.80
C VAL A 173 0.46 3.01 -8.44
N TYR A 174 0.21 1.70 -8.41
CA TYR A 174 0.16 0.93 -7.16
C TYR A 174 1.54 0.69 -6.53
N GLU A 175 2.61 0.65 -7.32
CA GLU A 175 3.99 0.64 -6.84
C GLU A 175 4.32 1.95 -6.11
N GLU A 176 4.03 3.11 -6.74
CA GLU A 176 4.21 4.40 -6.08
C GLU A 176 3.34 4.56 -4.82
N LEU A 177 2.09 4.09 -4.87
CA LEU A 177 1.20 4.08 -3.70
C LEU A 177 1.75 3.18 -2.58
N ARG A 178 2.31 2.01 -2.91
CA ARG A 178 2.91 1.11 -1.92
C ARG A 178 4.10 1.76 -1.24
N ASP A 179 4.96 2.43 -2.01
CA ASP A 179 6.15 3.11 -1.48
C ASP A 179 5.74 4.26 -0.55
N ASP A 180 4.83 5.13 -1.01
CA ASP A 180 4.30 6.26 -0.24
C ASP A 180 3.59 5.84 1.05
N LEU A 181 2.90 4.69 1.02
CA LEU A 181 2.07 4.19 2.12
C LEU A 181 2.76 3.08 2.93
N SER A 182 4.04 2.81 2.72
CA SER A 182 4.81 1.76 3.40
C SER A 182 4.71 1.80 4.93
N TYR A 183 4.60 3.00 5.52
CA TYR A 183 4.34 3.17 6.95
C TYR A 183 3.04 2.49 7.42
N TYR A 184 1.99 2.52 6.60
CA TYR A 184 0.69 1.96 6.95
C TYR A 184 0.62 0.44 6.83
N GLU A 185 1.62 -0.21 6.23
CA GLU A 185 1.67 -1.67 6.10
C GLU A 185 1.73 -2.38 7.46
N ASN A 186 2.62 -1.92 8.35
CA ASN A 186 2.93 -2.62 9.61
C ASN A 186 3.01 -1.69 10.83
N ASP A 187 3.51 -0.47 10.65
CA ASP A 187 3.90 0.40 11.77
C ASP A 187 2.69 1.09 12.42
N TYR A 188 1.70 1.49 11.62
CA TYR A 188 0.50 2.18 12.09
C TYR A 188 -0.26 1.40 13.17
N MET A 189 -0.57 0.13 12.92
CA MET A 189 -1.31 -0.70 13.89
C MET A 189 -0.49 -1.01 15.15
N THR A 190 0.83 -1.13 15.00
CA THR A 190 1.76 -1.32 16.13
C THR A 190 1.73 -0.10 17.05
N GLN A 191 1.82 1.11 16.49
CA GLN A 191 1.77 2.35 17.27
C GLN A 191 0.41 2.57 17.93
N ARG A 192 -0.70 2.31 17.23
CA ARG A 192 -2.04 2.42 17.81
C ARG A 192 -2.25 1.50 19.00
N ARG A 193 -1.74 0.26 18.96
CA ARG A 193 -1.80 -0.69 20.08
C ARG A 193 -1.02 -0.21 21.29
N MET A 194 0.16 0.38 21.09
CA MET A 194 0.98 0.92 22.19
C MET A 194 0.36 2.17 22.84
N GLN A 195 -0.34 3.00 22.06
CA GLN A 195 -1.00 4.21 22.58
C GLN A 195 -2.30 3.89 23.34
N GLY A 196 -3.02 2.82 22.97
CA GLY A 196 -4.24 2.38 23.66
C GLY A 196 -4.04 1.65 24.99
N GLN A 197 -2.79 1.40 25.41
CA GLN A 197 -2.44 0.77 26.70
C GLN A 197 -2.07 1.80 27.79
N LYS A 198 -2.38 3.08 27.60
CA LYS A 198 -2.13 4.15 28.57
C LYS A 198 -3.37 4.54 29.36
#